data_AF-A0A833PFJ9-F1
#
_entry.id   AF-A0A833PFJ9-F1
#
_cell.length_a   1.000
_cell.length_b   1.000
_cell.length_c   1.000
_cell.angle_alpha   90.00
_cell.angle_beta   90.00
_cell.angle_gamma   90.00
#
_symmetry.space_group_name_H-M   'P 1'
#
loop_
_entity.id
_entity.type
_entity.pdbx_description
1 polymer ?
#
loop_
_entity_poly.entity_id
_entity_poly.type
_entity_poly.pdbx_seq_one_letter_code
_entity_poly.pdbx_strand_id
1 'polypeptide(L)'
;MDTHDFRKALPRLQGDAFQKNQHLLEKFSQICASWKHSNAQIALAWLMSKNSHVTPIFGTRQSRYLHDNLKANEVMLSDVQIQQLDQLFSPEQIQGERYPEAGWAGIEKI
;
A
#
# COMPACT_ATOMS: atom_id res chain seq x y z
N MET A 1 7.28 5.73 17.18
CA MET A 1 8.40 5.44 16.25
C MET A 1 9.72 5.78 16.93
N ASP A 2 10.75 4.97 16.72
CA ASP A 2 12.11 5.18 17.26
C ASP A 2 12.67 6.56 16.85
N THR A 3 13.54 7.16 17.67
CA THR A 3 14.14 8.48 17.40
C THR A 3 14.91 8.53 16.08
N HIS A 4 15.52 7.42 15.65
CA HIS A 4 16.30 7.32 14.41
C HIS A 4 15.51 6.72 13.23
N ASP A 5 14.19 6.59 13.35
CA ASP A 5 13.33 6.06 12.30
C ASP A 5 13.14 7.08 11.16
N PHE A 6 13.71 6.81 10.00
CA PHE A 6 13.65 7.69 8.82
C PHE A 6 12.22 8.05 8.40
N ARG A 7 11.24 7.19 8.71
CA ARG A 7 9.84 7.40 8.33
C ARG A 7 9.23 8.66 8.94
N LYS A 8 9.78 9.15 10.06
CA LYS A 8 9.36 10.41 10.69
C LYS A 8 9.53 11.62 9.77
N ALA A 9 10.46 11.56 8.82
CA ALA A 9 10.70 12.63 7.87
C ALA A 9 9.79 12.54 6.63
N LEU A 10 9.04 11.45 6.43
CA LEU A 10 8.21 11.28 5.24
C LEU A 10 6.96 12.16 5.33
N PRO A 11 6.66 13.02 4.33
CA PRO A 11 5.52 13.94 4.40
C PRO A 11 4.17 13.25 4.59
N ARG A 12 3.95 12.09 3.97
CA ARG A 12 2.74 11.26 4.14
C ARG A 12 2.52 10.71 5.54
N LEU A 13 3.56 10.72 6.39
CA LEU A 13 3.55 10.17 7.74
C LEU A 13 3.68 11.25 8.82
N GLN A 14 3.34 12.50 8.50
CA GLN A 14 3.39 13.64 9.41
C GLN A 14 2.03 14.32 9.56
N GLY A 15 1.77 14.86 10.76
CA GLY A 15 0.62 15.74 11.05
C GLY A 15 -0.72 15.23 10.49
N ASP A 16 -1.45 16.13 9.84
CA ASP A 16 -2.76 15.87 9.25
C ASP A 16 -2.70 14.83 8.13
N ALA A 17 -1.60 14.79 7.37
CA ALA A 17 -1.42 13.82 6.30
C ALA A 17 -1.41 12.38 6.86
N PHE A 18 -0.71 12.16 7.98
CA PHE A 18 -0.74 10.86 8.65
C PHE A 18 -2.15 10.47 9.08
N GLN A 19 -2.89 11.38 9.72
CA GLN A 19 -4.25 11.10 10.18
C GLN A 19 -5.19 10.76 9.04
N LYS A 20 -5.15 11.50 7.93
CA LYS A 20 -6.01 11.20 6.76
C LYS A 20 -5.62 9.89 6.09
N ASN A 21 -4.33 9.64 5.91
CA ASN A 21 -3.85 8.39 5.32
C ASN A 21 -4.15 7.17 6.22
N GLN A 22 -4.14 7.35 7.54
CA GLN A 22 -4.53 6.32 8.50
C GLN A 22 -6.01 5.95 8.35
N HIS A 23 -6.89 6.92 8.10
CA HIS A 23 -8.30 6.66 7.85
C HIS A 23 -8.54 5.90 6.53
N LEU A 24 -7.75 6.16 5.49
CA LEU A 24 -7.78 5.35 4.26
C LEU A 24 -7.36 3.90 4.55
N LEU A 25 -6.32 3.72 5.36
CA LEU A 25 -5.83 2.39 5.75
C LEU A 25 -6.86 1.61 6.59
N GLU A 26 -7.62 2.29 7.46
CA GLU A 26 -8.71 1.69 8.24
C GLU A 26 -9.82 1.17 7.33
N LYS A 27 -10.27 1.99 6.37
CA LYS A 27 -11.26 1.57 5.36
C LYS A 27 -10.76 0.39 4.54
N PHE A 28 -9.50 0.45 4.09
CA PHE A 28 -8.88 -0.66 3.38
C PHE A 28 -8.87 -1.94 4.22
N SER A 29 -8.54 -1.84 5.51
CA SER A 29 -8.52 -2.98 6.42
C SER A 29 -9.91 -3.62 6.59
N GLN A 30 -10.96 -2.79 6.65
CA GLN A 30 -12.35 -3.27 6.71
C GLN A 30 -12.74 -4.01 5.43
N ILE A 31 -12.36 -3.48 4.26
CA ILE A 31 -12.59 -4.12 2.97
C ILE A 31 -11.87 -5.48 2.91
N CYS A 32 -10.58 -5.53 3.24
CA CYS A 32 -9.80 -6.77 3.24
C CYS A 32 -10.41 -7.83 4.16
N ALA A 33 -10.81 -7.42 5.38
CA ALA A 33 -11.47 -8.29 6.34
C ALA A 33 -12.81 -8.83 5.79
N SER A 34 -13.61 -7.99 5.12
CA SER A 34 -14.87 -8.42 4.50
C SER A 34 -14.64 -9.46 3.39
N TRP A 35 -13.51 -9.38 2.70
CA TRP A 35 -13.09 -10.34 1.68
C TRP A 35 -12.30 -11.53 2.25
N LYS A 36 -12.11 -11.60 3.58
CA LYS A 36 -11.40 -12.68 4.28
C LYS A 36 -9.94 -12.85 3.84
N HIS A 37 -9.29 -11.75 3.49
CA HIS A 37 -7.87 -11.72 3.12
C HIS A 37 -7.09 -10.73 3.98
N SER A 38 -5.79 -10.95 4.11
CA SER A 38 -4.92 -9.99 4.79
C SER A 38 -4.72 -8.73 3.95
N ASN A 39 -4.43 -7.61 4.61
CA ASN A 39 -4.11 -6.36 3.92
C ASN A 39 -2.96 -6.53 2.92
N ALA A 40 -1.96 -7.36 3.26
CA ALA A 40 -0.82 -7.63 2.40
C ALA A 40 -1.22 -8.44 1.16
N GLN A 41 -2.07 -9.45 1.33
CA GLN A 41 -2.59 -10.26 0.22
C GLN A 41 -3.37 -9.41 -0.78
N ILE A 42 -4.30 -8.58 -0.31
CA ILE A 42 -5.09 -7.71 -1.19
C ILE A 42 -4.19 -6.68 -1.89
N ALA A 43 -3.25 -6.06 -1.18
CA ALA A 43 -2.35 -5.08 -1.77
C ALA A 43 -1.47 -5.69 -2.88
N LEU A 44 -0.95 -6.90 -2.67
CA LEU A 44 -0.15 -7.61 -3.66
C LEU A 44 -1.00 -8.06 -4.87
N ALA A 45 -2.20 -8.60 -4.62
CA ALA A 45 -3.13 -9.01 -5.68
C ALA A 45 -3.58 -7.82 -6.54
N TRP A 46 -3.85 -6.68 -5.90
CA TRP A 46 -4.20 -5.43 -6.58
C TRP A 46 -3.03 -4.85 -7.40
N LEU A 47 -1.79 -4.99 -6.92
CA LEU A 47 -0.61 -4.61 -7.70
C LEU A 47 -0.46 -5.50 -8.95
N MET A 48 -0.62 -6.81 -8.80
CA MET A 48 -0.53 -7.77 -9.91
C MET A 48 -1.66 -7.59 -10.93
N SER A 49 -2.83 -7.09 -10.52
CA SER A 49 -3.95 -6.84 -11.45
C SER A 49 -3.71 -5.65 -12.40
N LYS A 50 -2.71 -4.80 -12.15
CA LYS A 50 -2.42 -3.62 -12.98
C LYS A 50 -1.83 -3.96 -14.34
N ASN A 51 -1.08 -5.05 -14.44
CA ASN A 51 -0.50 -5.50 -15.69
C ASN A 51 -0.07 -6.96 -15.56
N SER A 52 -0.30 -7.76 -16.60
CA SER A 52 0.07 -9.19 -16.63
C SER A 52 1.57 -9.47 -16.46
N HIS A 53 2.43 -8.46 -16.61
CA HIS A 53 3.89 -8.58 -16.48
C HIS A 53 4.42 -8.11 -15.12
N VAL A 54 3.55 -7.80 -14.15
CA VAL A 54 3.95 -7.34 -12.82
C VAL A 54 4.12 -8.53 -11.88
N THR A 55 5.35 -8.75 -11.43
CA THR A 55 5.68 -9.72 -10.38
C THR A 55 6.28 -8.98 -9.18
N PRO A 56 5.60 -8.92 -8.02
CA PRO A 56 6.08 -8.16 -6.87
C PRO A 56 7.29 -8.83 -6.22
N ILE A 57 8.33 -8.05 -5.93
CA ILE A 57 9.43 -8.45 -5.04
C ILE A 57 9.13 -7.88 -3.66
N PHE A 58 8.62 -8.71 -2.76
CA PHE A 58 8.29 -8.29 -1.40
C PHE A 58 9.34 -8.77 -0.40
N GLY A 59 9.80 -7.85 0.46
CA GLY A 59 10.73 -8.16 1.54
C GLY A 59 10.01 -8.65 2.81
N THR A 60 10.53 -9.70 3.43
CA THR A 60 10.09 -10.14 4.76
C THR A 60 11.24 -10.76 5.53
N ARG A 61 11.24 -10.61 6.86
CA ARG A 61 12.22 -11.23 7.77
C ARG A 61 11.69 -12.47 8.48
N GLN A 62 10.41 -12.82 8.29
CA GLN A 62 9.75 -13.88 9.06
C GLN A 62 8.95 -14.79 8.13
N SER A 63 9.15 -16.11 8.27
CA SER A 63 8.55 -17.11 7.37
C SER A 63 7.02 -17.05 7.34
N ARG A 64 6.36 -16.75 8.47
CA ARG A 64 4.89 -16.62 8.50
C ARG A 64 4.37 -15.55 7.53
N TYR A 65 5.07 -14.43 7.37
CA TYR A 65 4.66 -13.38 6.44
C TYR A 65 5.03 -13.74 5.00
N LEU A 66 6.10 -14.52 4.78
CA LEU A 66 6.38 -15.08 3.47
C LEU A 66 5.20 -15.95 3.01
N HIS A 67 4.75 -16.88 3.86
CA HIS A 67 3.65 -17.78 3.53
C HIS A 67 2.33 -17.03 3.38
N ASP A 68 2.06 -16.01 4.20
CA ASP A 68 0.88 -15.17 4.05
C ASP A 68 0.89 -14.38 2.72
N ASN A 69 2.01 -13.76 2.39
CA ASN A 69 2.14 -12.98 1.15
C ASN A 69 2.06 -13.84 -0.11
N LEU A 70 2.59 -15.08 -0.08
CA LEU A 70 2.50 -16.00 -1.23
C LEU A 70 1.06 -16.35 -1.60
N LYS A 71 0.14 -16.38 -0.62
CA LYS A 71 -1.29 -16.60 -0.88
C LYS A 71 -1.95 -15.47 -1.66
N ALA A 72 -1.28 -14.32 -1.85
CA ALA A 72 -1.78 -13.26 -2.73
C ALA A 72 -2.01 -13.75 -4.16
N ASN A 73 -1.26 -14.76 -4.62
CA ASN A 73 -1.42 -15.37 -5.94
C ASN A 73 -2.75 -16.13 -6.11
N GLU A 74 -3.39 -16.49 -5.01
CA GLU A 74 -4.68 -17.19 -4.99
C GLU A 74 -5.86 -16.22 -4.88
N VAL A 75 -5.59 -14.93 -4.67
CA VAL A 75 -6.62 -13.89 -4.54
C VAL A 75 -7.05 -13.41 -5.92
N MET A 76 -8.24 -13.82 -6.33
CA MET A 76 -8.88 -13.35 -7.56
C MET A 76 -9.78 -12.16 -7.25
N LEU A 77 -9.30 -10.94 -7.53
CA LEU A 77 -10.10 -9.73 -7.41
C LEU A 77 -10.99 -9.57 -8.65
N SER A 78 -12.28 -9.29 -8.44
CA SER A 78 -13.18 -8.90 -9.53
C SER A 78 -12.91 -7.46 -9.99
N ASP A 79 -13.36 -7.10 -11.18
CA ASP A 79 -13.21 -5.74 -11.71
C ASP A 79 -13.81 -4.68 -10.77
N VAL A 80 -14.94 -5.01 -10.13
CA VAL A 80 -15.59 -4.13 -9.14
C VAL A 80 -14.70 -3.94 -7.90
N GLN A 81 -14.07 -5.01 -7.42
CA GLN A 81 -13.16 -4.92 -6.28
C GLN A 81 -11.90 -4.12 -6.63
N ILE A 82 -11.35 -4.30 -7.84
CA ILE A 82 -10.21 -3.52 -8.33
C ILE A 82 -10.58 -2.05 -8.43
N GLN A 83 -11.73 -1.72 -9.03
CA GLN A 83 -12.20 -0.34 -9.15
C GLN A 83 -12.44 0.30 -7.77
N GLN A 84 -12.96 -0.45 -6.80
CA GLN A 84 -13.14 0.04 -5.44
C GLN A 84 -11.79 0.41 -4.79
N LEU A 85 -10.75 -0.40 -4.99
CA LEU A 85 -9.41 -0.10 -4.50
C LEU A 85 -8.77 1.09 -5.23
N ASP A 86 -9.01 1.23 -6.53
CA ASP A 86 -8.53 2.35 -7.34
C ASP A 86 -9.10 3.68 -6.88
N GLN A 87 -10.39 3.69 -6.54
CA GLN A 87 -11.05 4.87 -5.99
C GLN A 87 -10.57 5.17 -4.57
N LEU A 88 -10.37 4.14 -3.73
CA LEU A 88 -9.91 4.32 -2.35
C LEU A 88 -8.50 4.92 -2.28
N PHE A 89 -7.61 4.52 -3.19
CA PHE A 89 -6.22 4.96 -3.25
C PHE A 89 -5.93 5.86 -4.46
N SER A 90 -6.92 6.62 -4.92
CA SER A 90 -6.68 7.60 -5.97
C SER A 90 -5.64 8.64 -5.49
N PRO A 91 -4.78 9.17 -6.37
CA PRO A 91 -3.72 10.10 -5.98
C PRO A 91 -4.21 11.30 -5.16
N GLU A 92 -5.43 11.78 -5.43
CA GLU A 92 -6.06 12.92 -4.77
C GLU A 92 -6.48 12.62 -3.32
N GLN A 93 -6.69 11.34 -2.97
CA GLN A 93 -7.05 10.93 -1.62
C GLN A 93 -5.84 10.89 -0.68
N ILE A 94 -4.64 10.63 -1.22
CA ILE A 94 -3.43 10.45 -0.42
C ILE A 94 -2.79 11.80 -0.13
N GLN A 95 -2.68 12.15 1.15
CA GLN A 95 -2.10 13.43 1.56
C GLN A 95 -0.60 13.34 1.84
N GLY A 96 0.14 14.35 1.36
CA GLY A 96 1.59 14.45 1.52
C GLY A 96 2.36 13.79 0.37
N GLU A 97 3.57 14.28 0.13
CA GLU A 97 4.48 13.72 -0.87
C GLU A 97 5.08 12.38 -0.46
N ARG A 98 5.35 11.52 -1.45
CA ARG A 98 5.96 10.19 -1.21
C ARG A 98 7.34 10.32 -0.56
N TYR A 99 8.13 11.28 -1.04
CA TYR A 99 9.45 11.60 -0.51
C TYR A 99 9.52 13.09 -0.13
N PRO A 100 10.35 13.47 0.84
CA PRO A 100 10.79 14.85 0.99
C PRO A 100 11.45 15.36 -0.29
N GLU A 101 11.52 16.66 -0.48
CA GLU A 101 12.15 17.27 -1.66
C GLU A 101 13.56 16.72 -1.93
N ALA A 102 14.40 16.60 -0.91
CA ALA A 102 15.73 16.01 -1.02
C ALA A 102 15.73 14.54 -1.48
N GLY A 103 14.67 13.78 -1.15
CA GLY A 103 14.52 12.39 -1.59
C GLY A 103 14.09 12.24 -3.05
N TRP A 104 13.65 13.33 -3.69
CA TRP A 104 13.40 13.38 -5.13
C TRP A 104 14.65 13.75 -5.93
N ALA A 105 15.75 14.15 -5.29
CA ALA A 105 16.99 14.47 -5.98
C ALA A 105 17.53 13.23 -6.72
N GLY A 106 17.53 13.28 -8.06
CA GLY A 106 17.96 12.18 -8.92
C GLY A 106 16.86 11.19 -9.33
N ILE A 107 15.60 11.43 -8.95
CA ILE A 107 14.43 10.67 -9.43
C ILE A 107 13.68 11.53 -10.45
N GLU A 108 13.44 11.01 -11.66
CA GLU A 108 12.54 11.67 -12.62
C GLU A 108 11.12 11.72 -12.05
N LYS A 109 10.54 12.92 -12.00
CA LYS A 109 9.14 13.11 -11.61
C LYS A 109 8.26 12.71 -12.80
N ILE A 110 7.40 11.71 -12.59
CA ILE A 110 6.40 11.21 -13.55
C ILE A 110 5.13 12.04 -13.41
#